data_AF-A0A5A7U7D5-F1
#
_entry.id   AF-A0A5A7U7D5-F1
#
_cell.length_a   1.000
_cell.length_b   1.000
_cell.length_c   1.000
_cell.angle_alpha   90.00
_cell.angle_beta   90.00
_cell.angle_gamma   90.00
#
_symmetry.space_group_name_H-M   'P 1'
#
loop_
_entity.id
_entity.type
_entity.pdbx_description
1 polymer ?
#
loop_
_entity_poly.entity_id
_entity_poly.type
_entity_poly.pdbx_seq_one_letter_code
_entity_poly.pdbx_strand_id
1 'polypeptide(L)'
;MIQVVKTLKELGIEPKASTFVHALRVRGGMSDPIWKKKINVLKSLGWSENEIFTLFKRQPMSLARSEEKMRYAADFCFNTVKLDPGTVISYPMSFVYSVDKQLRPKYKVLEVLKLKNLLKNKKIVRPLVRG
;
A
#
# COMPACT_ATOMS: atom_id res chain seq x y z
N MET A 1 -23.40 6.58 7.07
CA MET A 1 -23.15 6.05 5.71
C MET A 1 -23.13 7.14 4.64
N ILE A 2 -24.14 8.03 4.58
CA ILE A 2 -24.22 9.13 3.60
C ILE A 2 -22.96 10.04 3.59
N GLN A 3 -22.48 10.45 4.78
CA GLN A 3 -21.29 11.30 4.89
C GLN A 3 -20.01 10.63 4.34
N VAL A 4 -19.85 9.32 4.57
CA VAL A 4 -18.70 8.56 4.04
C VAL A 4 -18.74 8.53 2.51
N VAL A 5 -19.91 8.33 1.92
CA VAL A 5 -20.07 8.36 0.45
C VAL A 5 -19.71 9.73 -0.12
N LYS A 6 -20.09 10.82 0.55
CA LYS A 6 -19.71 12.18 0.15
C LYS A 6 -18.19 12.36 0.18
N THR A 7 -17.53 11.97 1.28
CA THR A 7 -16.07 12.01 1.39
C THR A 7 -15.38 11.19 0.30
N LEU A 8 -15.89 10.00 -0.03
CA LEU A 8 -15.32 9.19 -1.10
C LEU A 8 -15.43 9.86 -2.48
N LYS A 9 -16.55 10.53 -2.76
CA LYS A 9 -16.71 11.33 -3.97
C LYS A 9 -15.75 12.52 -4.01
N GLU A 10 -15.55 13.22 -2.89
CA GLU A 10 -14.57 14.30 -2.76
C GLU A 10 -13.13 13.81 -3.00
N LEU A 11 -12.83 12.56 -2.61
CA LEU A 11 -11.57 11.87 -2.92
C LEU A 11 -11.52 11.28 -4.34
N GLY A 12 -12.55 11.51 -5.16
CA GLY A 12 -12.64 11.07 -6.55
C GLY A 12 -12.91 9.58 -6.74
N ILE A 13 -13.46 8.90 -5.73
CA ILE A 13 -13.84 7.47 -5.79
C ILE A 13 -15.34 7.38 -6.08
N GLU A 14 -15.67 7.12 -7.33
CA GLU A 14 -17.06 7.00 -7.80
C GLU A 14 -17.74 5.69 -7.36
N PRO A 15 -19.05 5.68 -7.06
CA PRO A 15 -19.81 4.47 -6.72
C PRO A 15 -19.66 3.30 -7.72
N LYS A 16 -19.47 3.62 -9.01
CA LYS A 16 -19.27 2.63 -10.07
C LYS A 16 -17.87 2.00 -10.09
N ALA A 17 -16.91 2.54 -9.33
CA ALA A 17 -15.56 2.00 -9.28
C ALA A 17 -15.55 0.67 -8.50
N SER A 18 -14.80 -0.33 -9.00
CA SER A 18 -14.67 -1.63 -8.34
C SER A 18 -14.08 -1.53 -6.92
N THR A 19 -13.27 -0.50 -6.65
CA THR A 19 -12.69 -0.24 -5.33
C THR A 19 -13.66 0.45 -4.36
N PHE A 20 -14.83 0.93 -4.81
CA PHE A 20 -15.74 1.75 -4.01
C PHE A 20 -16.20 1.04 -2.74
N VAL A 21 -16.64 -0.22 -2.83
CA VAL A 21 -17.10 -0.99 -1.65
C VAL A 21 -15.98 -1.17 -0.63
N HIS A 22 -14.74 -1.35 -1.10
CA HIS A 22 -13.58 -1.47 -0.22
C HIS A 22 -13.26 -0.13 0.44
N ALA A 23 -13.31 0.97 -0.31
CA ALA A 23 -13.12 2.31 0.21
C ALA A 23 -14.20 2.69 1.23
N LEU A 24 -15.46 2.34 0.97
CA LEU A 24 -16.60 2.53 1.88
C LEU A 24 -16.38 1.77 3.18
N ARG A 25 -15.97 0.50 3.08
CA ARG A 25 -15.66 -0.32 4.26
C ARG A 25 -14.52 0.27 5.08
N VAL A 26 -13.42 0.68 4.44
CA VAL A 26 -12.26 1.21 5.15
C VAL A 26 -12.58 2.55 5.78
N ARG A 27 -13.07 3.53 5.01
CA ARG A 27 -13.36 4.87 5.51
C ARG A 27 -14.52 4.89 6.52
N GLY A 28 -15.56 4.08 6.29
CA GLY A 28 -16.71 3.97 7.17
C GLY A 28 -16.45 3.16 8.44
N GLY A 29 -15.42 2.31 8.45
CA GLY A 29 -15.02 1.51 9.60
C GLY A 29 -14.09 2.25 10.58
N MET A 30 -13.80 3.53 10.37
CA MET A 30 -12.93 4.30 11.28
C MET A 30 -13.41 5.74 11.47
N SER A 31 -13.11 6.28 12.65
CA SER A 31 -13.37 7.69 12.97
C SER A 31 -12.36 8.62 12.29
N ASP A 32 -12.70 9.90 12.18
CA ASP A 32 -11.85 10.91 11.55
C ASP A 32 -10.47 11.07 12.21
N PRO A 33 -10.33 11.01 13.56
CA PRO A 33 -9.02 11.01 14.19
C PRO A 33 -8.15 9.82 13.75
N ILE A 34 -8.74 8.61 13.67
CA ILE A 34 -8.01 7.40 13.24
C ILE A 34 -7.60 7.54 11.77
N TRP A 35 -8.50 8.03 10.91
CA TRP A 35 -8.19 8.30 9.51
C TRP A 35 -7.00 9.26 9.38
N LYS A 36 -7.06 10.43 10.04
CA LYS A 36 -5.98 11.43 10.03
C LYS A 36 -4.66 10.85 10.54
N LYS A 37 -4.70 10.03 11.59
CA LYS A 37 -3.50 9.39 12.14
C LYS A 37 -2.84 8.45 11.12
N LYS A 38 -3.62 7.66 10.38
CA LYS A 38 -3.09 6.81 9.30
C LYS A 38 -2.49 7.62 8.14
N ILE A 39 -3.14 8.71 7.74
CA ILE A 39 -2.59 9.63 6.74
C ILE A 39 -1.25 10.20 7.23
N ASN A 40 -1.16 10.62 8.49
CA ASN A 40 0.07 11.14 9.07
C ASN A 40 1.20 10.11 9.15
N VAL A 41 0.89 8.82 9.38
CA VAL A 41 1.88 7.74 9.27
C VAL A 41 2.48 7.73 7.87
N LEU A 42 1.65 7.77 6.83
CA LEU A 42 2.13 7.76 5.45
C LEU A 42 2.90 9.04 5.07
N LYS A 43 2.47 10.21 5.57
CA LYS A 43 3.24 11.46 5.43
C LYS A 43 4.62 11.36 6.08
N SER A 44 4.71 10.75 7.28
CA SER A 44 6.00 10.53 7.97
C SER A 44 6.94 9.57 7.23
N LEU A 45 6.43 8.81 6.27
CA LEU A 45 7.19 7.92 5.39
C LEU A 45 7.64 8.62 4.09
N GLY A 46 7.41 9.93 3.97
CA GLY A 46 7.87 10.75 2.84
C GLY A 46 6.87 10.90 1.69
N TRP A 47 5.62 10.47 1.86
CA TRP A 47 4.60 10.63 0.82
C TRP A 47 3.81 11.91 0.96
N SER A 48 3.52 12.54 -0.19
CA SER A 48 2.59 13.65 -0.29
C SER A 48 1.14 13.19 -0.09
N GLU A 49 0.26 14.12 0.24
CA GLU A 49 -1.17 13.84 0.39
C GLU A 49 -1.81 13.30 -0.91
N ASN A 50 -1.41 13.84 -2.05
CA ASN A 50 -1.86 13.38 -3.36
C ASN A 50 -1.46 11.93 -3.65
N GLU A 51 -0.23 11.54 -3.30
CA GLU A 51 0.24 10.17 -3.44
C GLU A 51 -0.52 9.22 -2.53
N ILE A 52 -0.81 9.63 -1.29
CA ILE A 52 -1.57 8.85 -0.33
C ILE A 52 -3.00 8.61 -0.83
N PHE A 53 -3.65 9.64 -1.37
CA PHE A 53 -5.00 9.47 -1.94
C PHE A 53 -4.99 8.66 -3.23
N THR A 54 -3.93 8.75 -4.04
CA THR A 54 -3.72 7.88 -5.20
C THR A 54 -3.60 6.41 -4.76
N LEU A 55 -2.81 6.14 -3.72
CA LEU A 55 -2.70 4.81 -3.10
C LEU A 55 -4.05 4.30 -2.61
N PHE A 56 -4.76 5.13 -1.83
CA PHE A 56 -6.07 4.77 -1.28
C PHE A 56 -7.10 4.47 -2.37
N LYS A 57 -7.16 5.28 -3.42
CA LYS A 57 -8.09 5.10 -4.55
C LYS A 57 -7.84 3.78 -5.29
N ARG A 58 -6.56 3.40 -5.46
CA ARG A 58 -6.17 2.16 -6.14
C ARG A 58 -6.32 0.93 -5.25
N GLN A 59 -6.04 1.05 -3.97
CA GLN A 59 -6.09 -0.05 -3.02
C GLN A 59 -6.50 0.43 -1.63
N PRO A 60 -7.81 0.55 -1.36
CA PRO A 60 -8.28 1.08 -0.09
C PRO A 60 -7.84 0.25 1.12
N MET A 61 -7.64 -1.05 0.94
CA MET A 61 -7.23 -1.97 2.00
C MET A 61 -5.83 -1.66 2.58
N SER A 62 -5.01 -0.88 1.86
CA SER A 62 -3.72 -0.38 2.39
C SER A 62 -3.90 0.41 3.70
N LEU A 63 -4.97 1.21 3.82
CA LEU A 63 -5.30 1.96 5.05
C LEU A 63 -6.16 1.17 6.04
N ALA A 64 -6.58 -0.07 5.72
CA ALA A 64 -7.27 -0.94 6.67
C ALA A 64 -6.31 -1.53 7.74
N ARG A 65 -4.99 -1.48 7.49
CA ARG A 65 -3.96 -2.09 8.34
C ARG A 65 -3.68 -1.25 9.59
N SER A 66 -3.15 -1.86 10.64
CA SER A 66 -2.66 -1.11 11.80
C SER A 66 -1.47 -0.23 11.40
N GLU A 67 -1.28 0.88 12.13
CA GLU A 67 -0.18 1.81 11.88
C GLU A 67 1.19 1.12 11.97
N GLU A 68 1.36 0.23 12.95
CA GLU A 68 2.54 -0.61 13.10
C GLU A 68 2.82 -1.47 11.86
N LYS A 69 1.79 -2.13 11.33
CA LYS A 69 1.92 -2.97 10.13
C LYS A 69 2.25 -2.15 8.89
N MET A 70 1.75 -0.92 8.80
CA MET A 70 2.08 0.00 7.71
C MET A 70 3.56 0.42 7.80
N ARG A 71 4.04 0.80 9.00
CA ARG A 71 5.45 1.15 9.21
C ARG A 71 6.38 -0.02 8.95
N TYR A 72 6.02 -1.22 9.40
CA TYR A 72 6.82 -2.42 9.17
C TYR A 72 6.91 -2.79 7.68
N ALA A 73 5.80 -2.68 6.94
CA ALA A 73 5.82 -2.88 5.49
C ALA A 73 6.67 -1.85 4.76
N ALA A 74 6.59 -0.58 5.17
CA ALA A 74 7.41 0.49 4.62
C ALA A 74 8.90 0.28 4.90
N ASP A 75 9.26 -0.03 6.14
CA ASP A 75 10.64 -0.34 6.56
C ASP A 75 11.21 -1.51 5.75
N PHE A 76 10.45 -2.61 5.61
CA PHE A 76 10.87 -3.72 4.77
C PHE A 76 11.12 -3.29 3.33
N CYS A 77 10.23 -2.51 2.72
CA CYS A 77 10.39 -2.05 1.34
C CYS A 77 11.59 -1.11 1.17
N PHE A 78 11.74 -0.12 2.04
CA PHE A 78 12.76 0.93 1.91
C PHE A 78 14.13 0.46 2.38
N ASN A 79 14.20 -0.26 3.50
CA ASN A 79 15.47 -0.59 4.15
C ASN A 79 15.97 -1.98 3.79
N THR A 80 15.09 -2.98 3.64
CA THR A 80 15.50 -4.34 3.25
C THR A 80 15.58 -4.49 1.74
N VAL A 81 14.49 -4.19 1.03
CA VAL A 81 14.41 -4.38 -0.43
C VAL A 81 15.07 -3.23 -1.22
N LYS A 82 15.32 -2.08 -0.56
CA LYS A 82 15.90 -0.87 -1.16
C LYS A 82 15.04 -0.28 -2.28
N LEU A 83 13.72 -0.28 -2.10
CA LEU A 83 12.78 0.37 -3.01
C LEU A 83 12.64 1.86 -2.71
N ASP A 84 12.52 2.68 -3.75
CA ASP A 84 12.17 4.07 -3.59
C ASP A 84 10.68 4.25 -3.22
N PRO A 85 10.32 5.29 -2.45
CA PRO A 85 8.94 5.54 -2.04
C PRO A 85 7.93 5.60 -3.19
N GLY A 86 8.29 6.20 -4.33
CA GLY A 86 7.41 6.33 -5.50
C GLY A 86 7.09 5.00 -6.17
N THR A 87 8.08 4.10 -6.22
CA THR A 87 7.88 2.71 -6.65
C THR A 87 6.87 2.00 -5.75
N VAL A 88 6.95 2.21 -4.43
CA VAL A 88 6.03 1.53 -3.51
C VAL A 88 4.59 2.02 -3.66
N ILE A 89 4.36 3.32 -3.91
CA ILE A 89 3.03 3.87 -4.25
C ILE A 89 2.48 3.26 -5.54
N SER A 90 3.35 3.04 -6.52
CA SER A 90 2.97 2.43 -7.80
C SER A 90 2.51 0.98 -7.65
N TYR A 91 2.85 0.33 -6.52
CA TYR A 91 2.52 -1.06 -6.24
C TYR A 91 1.93 -1.25 -4.83
N PRO A 92 0.66 -0.87 -4.62
CA PRO A 92 0.01 -0.80 -3.30
C PRO A 92 -0.06 -2.13 -2.53
N MET A 93 0.10 -3.25 -3.22
CA MET A 93 -0.03 -4.59 -2.65
C MET A 93 1.02 -4.90 -1.59
N SER A 94 2.15 -4.20 -1.59
CA SER A 94 3.14 -4.24 -0.51
C SER A 94 2.54 -3.89 0.86
N PHE A 95 1.55 -2.99 0.89
CA PHE A 95 0.85 -2.61 2.13
C PHE A 95 -0.32 -3.52 2.48
N VAL A 96 -0.80 -4.34 1.53
CA VAL A 96 -1.89 -5.30 1.78
C VAL A 96 -1.33 -6.60 2.35
N TYR A 97 -0.19 -7.05 1.84
CA TYR A 97 0.40 -8.33 2.21
C TYR A 97 1.12 -8.30 3.56
N SER A 98 1.14 -9.46 4.22
CA SER A 98 1.98 -9.63 5.40
C SER A 98 3.44 -9.70 4.97
N VAL A 99 4.27 -8.89 5.61
CA VAL A 99 5.72 -8.90 5.39
C VAL A 99 6.27 -10.31 5.60
N ASP A 100 6.05 -10.91 6.77
CA ASP A 100 6.69 -12.19 7.10
C ASP A 100 6.08 -13.39 6.38
N LYS A 101 4.76 -13.39 6.16
CA LYS A 101 4.09 -14.54 5.54
C LYS A 101 4.17 -14.52 4.01
N GLN A 102 4.37 -13.36 3.38
CA GLN A 102 4.24 -13.25 1.92
C GLN A 102 5.38 -12.48 1.27
N LEU A 103 5.71 -11.27 1.73
CA LEU A 103 6.74 -10.46 1.06
C LEU A 103 8.14 -11.02 1.27
N ARG A 104 8.48 -11.41 2.51
CA ARG A 104 9.80 -11.93 2.89
C ARG A 104 10.10 -13.26 2.18
N PRO A 105 9.19 -14.25 2.10
CA PRO A 105 9.41 -15.46 1.30
C PRO A 105 9.62 -15.16 -0.20
N LYS A 106 8.78 -14.30 -0.80
CA LYS A 106 8.94 -13.88 -2.21
C LYS A 106 10.28 -13.20 -2.44
N TYR A 107 10.68 -12.31 -1.54
CA TYR A 107 11.96 -11.61 -1.60
C TYR A 107 13.15 -12.57 -1.53
N LYS A 108 13.16 -13.54 -0.60
CA LYS A 108 14.22 -14.56 -0.51
C LYS A 108 14.38 -15.35 -1.81
N VAL A 109 13.28 -15.75 -2.44
CA VAL A 109 13.32 -16.44 -3.74
C VAL A 109 13.95 -15.54 -4.80
N LEU A 110 13.58 -14.24 -4.83
CA LEU A 110 14.16 -13.28 -5.77
C LEU A 110 15.65 -13.05 -5.53
N GLU A 111 16.11 -13.03 -4.28
CA GLU A 111 17.53 -12.95 -3.95
C GLU A 111 18.30 -14.15 -4.51
N VAL A 112 17.80 -15.38 -4.31
CA VAL A 112 18.43 -16.59 -4.87
C VAL A 112 18.45 -16.56 -6.40
N LEU A 113 17.35 -16.16 -7.04
CA LEU A 113 17.29 -16.05 -8.50
C LEU A 113 18.25 -14.97 -9.04
N LYS A 114 18.43 -13.87 -8.30
CA LYS A 114 19.42 -12.82 -8.62
C LYS A 114 20.84 -13.37 -8.53
N LEU A 115 21.18 -14.06 -7.44
CA LEU A 115 22.50 -14.68 -7.25
C LEU A 115 22.81 -15.72 -8.33
N LYS A 116 21.80 -16.45 -8.81
CA LYS A 116 21.93 -17.43 -9.89
C LYS A 116 21.90 -16.81 -11.30
N ASN A 117 21.85 -15.47 -11.42
CA ASN A 117 21.71 -14.75 -12.69
C ASN A 117 20.50 -15.19 -13.56
N LEU A 118 19.44 -15.70 -12.92
CA LEU A 118 18.23 -16.17 -13.61
C LEU A 118 17.22 -15.04 -13.84
N LEU A 119 17.40 -13.90 -13.16
CA LEU A 119 16.60 -12.70 -13.39
C LEU A 119 17.16 -11.92 -14.60
N LYS A 120 16.79 -12.34 -15.81
CA LYS A 120 17.08 -11.60 -17.05
C LYS A 120 16.44 -10.21 -17.00
N ASN A 121 17.17 -9.18 -16.57
CA ASN A 121 16.81 -7.75 -16.63
C ASN A 121 15.41 -7.32 -16.09
N LYS A 122 14.72 -8.15 -15.30
CA LYS A 122 13.40 -7.81 -14.75
C LYS A 122 13.56 -7.08 -13.41
N LYS A 123 12.99 -5.88 -13.30
CA LYS A 123 12.88 -5.13 -12.03
C LYS A 123 12.25 -6.02 -10.95
N ILE A 124 12.98 -6.28 -9.87
CA ILE A 124 12.60 -7.12 -8.70
C ILE A 124 11.23 -6.74 -8.12
N VAL A 125 10.87 -5.47 -8.31
CA VAL A 125 9.59 -4.87 -7.92
C VAL A 125 8.41 -5.70 -8.42
N ARG A 126 8.35 -6.02 -9.72
CA ARG A 126 7.14 -6.58 -10.34
C ARG A 126 6.79 -7.97 -9.79
N PRO A 127 7.73 -8.91 -9.60
CA PRO A 127 7.41 -10.20 -8.95
C PRO A 127 7.12 -10.09 -7.45
N LEU A 128 7.74 -9.16 -6.74
CA LEU A 128 7.58 -9.02 -5.29
C LEU A 128 6.20 -8.50 -4.91
N VAL A 129 5.68 -7.56 -5.70
CA VAL A 129 4.46 -6.82 -5.39
C VAL A 129 3.23 -7.28 -6.18
N ARG A 130 3.38 -8.18 -7.16
CA ARG A 130 2.24 -8.74 -7.89
C ARG A 130 1.64 -9.90 -7.08
N GLY A 131 0.32 -9.86 -6.96
CA GLY A 131 -0.49 -10.95 -6.41
C GLY A 131 -0.48 -12.16 -7.31
#